data_AF-A0A6G3S518-F1
#
_entry.id   AF-A0A6G3S518-F1
#
_cell.length_a   1.000
_cell.length_b   1.000
_cell.length_c   1.000
_cell.angle_alpha   90.00
_cell.angle_beta   90.00
_cell.angle_gamma   90.00
#
_symmetry.space_group_name_H-M   'P 1'
#
loop_
_entity.id
_entity.type
_entity.pdbx_description
1 polymer ?
#
loop_
_entity_poly.entity_id
_entity_poly.type
_entity_poly.pdbx_seq_one_letter_code
_entity_poly.pdbx_strand_id
1 'polypeptide(L)'
;MFGIVRPCRHRLGEGLRAQWMAHLCGLCLALRGDHGQFARVVTNYDGLLVSVLTEAQAERPAGGRRQAGPCPLRGMRTASVAQGEGARLAAAVSLVLASAKVRDH
;
A
#
# COMPACT_ATOMS: atom_id res chain seq x y z
N MET A 1 -9.86 -3.64 -6.08
CA MET A 1 -9.08 -3.94 -4.86
C MET A 1 -9.51 -5.31 -4.39
N PHE A 2 -8.62 -6.29 -4.55
CA PHE A 2 -8.83 -7.68 -4.11
C PHE A 2 -7.98 -7.94 -2.86
N GLY A 3 -8.15 -9.09 -2.23
CA GLY A 3 -7.37 -9.54 -1.08
C GLY A 3 -8.24 -9.98 0.10
N ILE A 4 -7.67 -10.84 0.94
CA ILE A 4 -8.40 -11.62 1.95
C ILE A 4 -8.72 -10.75 3.18
N VAL A 5 -7.80 -9.86 3.57
CA VAL A 5 -7.92 -9.08 4.80
C VAL A 5 -8.51 -7.70 4.53
N ARG A 6 -9.84 -7.63 4.40
CA ARG A 6 -10.55 -6.35 4.28
C ARG A 6 -10.80 -5.74 5.67
N PRO A 7 -10.31 -4.53 5.97
CA PRO A 7 -10.51 -3.94 7.29
C PRO A 7 -11.97 -3.50 7.46
N CYS A 8 -12.55 -3.80 8.62
CA CYS A 8 -13.85 -3.25 8.97
C CYS A 8 -13.69 -1.78 9.39
N ARG A 9 -14.08 -0.87 8.50
CA ARG A 9 -13.95 0.59 8.71
C ARG A 9 -14.62 1.09 9.99
N HIS A 10 -15.65 0.40 10.48
CA HIS A 10 -16.40 0.75 11.70
C HIS A 10 -15.68 0.36 13.00
N ARG A 11 -14.70 -0.55 12.94
CA ARG A 11 -13.91 -0.95 14.11
C ARG A 11 -12.47 -0.43 14.10
N LEU A 12 -12.05 0.23 13.02
CA LEU A 12 -10.75 0.89 12.97
C LEU A 12 -10.83 2.25 13.65
N GLY A 13 -10.22 2.38 14.83
CA GLY A 13 -9.97 3.68 15.45
C GLY A 13 -9.18 4.60 14.51
N GLU A 14 -9.25 5.92 14.75
CA GLU A 14 -8.72 6.92 13.82
C GLU A 14 -7.22 6.75 13.54
N GLY A 15 -6.42 6.42 14.56
CA GLY A 15 -4.99 6.17 14.42
C GLY A 15 -4.70 4.97 13.50
N LEU A 16 -5.41 3.86 13.68
CA LEU A 16 -5.23 2.67 12.83
C LEU A 16 -5.66 2.95 11.38
N ARG A 17 -6.73 3.73 11.21
CA ARG A 17 -7.20 4.16 9.89
C ARG A 17 -6.18 5.05 9.18
N ALA A 18 -5.50 5.93 9.90
CA ALA A 18 -4.44 6.77 9.37
C ALA A 18 -3.23 5.93 8.94
N GLN A 19 -2.79 4.99 9.77
CA GLN A 19 -1.71 4.06 9.43
C GLN A 19 -2.08 3.21 8.21
N TRP A 20 -3.28 2.64 8.19
CA TRP A 20 -3.81 1.89 7.06
C TRP A 20 -3.75 2.71 5.77
N MET A 21 -4.22 3.95 5.81
CA MET A 21 -4.19 4.84 4.65
C MET A 21 -2.74 5.15 4.22
N ALA A 22 -1.82 5.31 5.17
CA ALA A 22 -0.40 5.55 4.89
C ALA A 22 0.22 4.39 4.09
N HIS A 23 0.00 3.13 4.49
CA HIS A 23 0.52 1.95 3.79
C HIS A 23 -0.16 1.72 2.44
N LEU A 24 -1.49 1.87 2.38
CA LEU A 24 -2.25 1.72 1.13
C LEU A 24 -1.77 2.73 0.07
N CYS A 25 -1.63 3.99 0.48
CA CYS A 25 -1.15 5.02 -0.41
C CYS A 25 0.34 4.83 -0.77
N GLY A 26 1.14 4.32 0.17
CA GLY A 26 2.54 3.96 -0.06
C GLY A 26 2.68 2.91 -1.15
N LEU A 27 1.97 1.79 -1.04
CA LEU A 27 1.91 0.74 -2.07
C LEU A 27 1.46 1.29 -3.43
N CYS A 28 0.37 2.06 -3.45
CA CYS A 28 -0.16 2.64 -4.69
C CYS A 28 0.87 3.55 -5.38
N LEU A 29 1.65 4.30 -4.60
CA LEU A 29 2.69 5.19 -5.12
C LEU A 29 3.96 4.43 -5.51
N ALA A 30 4.31 3.34 -4.83
CA ALA A 30 5.38 2.43 -5.21
C ALA A 30 5.08 1.77 -6.56
N LEU A 31 3.88 1.19 -6.72
CA LEU A 31 3.40 0.65 -8.01
C LEU A 31 3.48 1.69 -9.13
N ARG A 32 3.03 2.92 -8.85
CA ARG A 32 3.10 4.02 -9.83
C ARG A 32 4.53 4.38 -10.21
N GLY A 33 5.42 4.46 -9.22
CA GLY A 33 6.81 4.88 -9.41
C GLY A 33 7.62 3.85 -10.17
N ASP A 34 7.48 2.57 -9.82
CA ASP A 34 8.32 1.50 -10.33
C ASP A 34 7.75 0.84 -11.60
N HIS A 35 6.42 0.87 -11.78
CA HIS A 35 5.73 0.13 -12.86
C HIS A 35 4.69 0.98 -13.63
N GLY A 36 4.63 2.28 -13.38
CA GLY A 36 3.79 3.22 -14.14
C GLY A 36 2.34 3.36 -13.64
N GLN A 37 1.59 4.28 -14.23
CA GLN A 37 0.25 4.67 -13.74
C GLN A 37 -0.76 3.52 -13.72
N PHE A 38 -0.73 2.64 -14.73
CA PHE A 38 -1.65 1.52 -14.82
C PHE A 38 -1.40 0.46 -13.73
N ALA A 39 -0.16 0.30 -13.26
CA ALA A 39 0.14 -0.65 -12.17
C ALA A 39 -0.64 -0.34 -10.88
N ARG A 40 -1.16 0.88 -10.72
CA ARG A 40 -1.99 1.24 -9.55
C ARG A 40 -3.25 0.38 -9.43
N VAL A 41 -3.75 -0.20 -10.52
CA VAL A 41 -4.97 -1.05 -10.49
C VAL A 41 -4.75 -2.35 -9.71
N VAL A 42 -3.50 -2.81 -9.59
CA VAL A 42 -3.16 -4.04 -8.85
C VAL A 42 -2.93 -3.80 -7.36
N THR A 43 -3.13 -2.57 -6.88
CA THR A 43 -3.15 -2.28 -5.43
C THR A 43 -4.17 -3.22 -4.78
N ASN A 44 -3.73 -3.92 -3.72
CA ASN A 44 -4.54 -4.93 -3.06
C ASN A 44 -4.31 -4.92 -1.54
N TYR A 45 -5.21 -5.57 -0.80
CA TYR A 45 -5.19 -5.57 0.66
C TYR A 45 -4.05 -6.42 1.24
N ASP A 46 -3.68 -7.51 0.57
CA ASP A 46 -2.65 -8.42 1.06
C ASP A 46 -1.24 -7.77 1.01
N GLY A 47 -0.98 -6.98 -0.03
CA GLY A 47 0.23 -6.15 -0.16
C GLY A 47 0.35 -5.13 0.96
N LEU A 48 -0.76 -4.62 1.50
CA LEU A 48 -0.72 -3.75 2.67
C LEU A 48 -0.22 -4.50 3.90
N LEU A 49 -0.65 -5.75 4.10
CA LEU A 49 -0.20 -6.58 5.21
C LEU A 49 1.30 -6.86 5.11
N VAL A 50 1.79 -7.18 3.91
CA VAL A 50 3.22 -7.33 3.63
C VAL A 50 3.98 -6.05 4.00
N SER A 51 3.51 -4.88 3.54
CA SER A 51 4.16 -3.61 3.86
C SER A 51 4.21 -3.33 5.36
N VAL A 52 3.15 -3.65 6.11
CA VAL A 52 3.10 -3.45 7.57
C VAL A 52 4.04 -4.40 8.29
N LEU A 53 4.04 -5.69 7.93
CA LEU A 53 4.91 -6.70 8.55
C LEU A 53 6.38 -6.40 8.28
N THR A 54 6.73 -6.02 7.05
CA THR A 54 8.09 -5.62 6.70
C THR A 54 8.54 -4.39 7.48
N GLU A 55 7.66 -3.40 7.69
CA GLU A 55 7.98 -2.24 8.53
C GLU A 55 8.19 -2.65 9.99
N ALA A 56 7.37 -3.55 10.53
CA ALA A 56 7.49 -4.04 11.91
C ALA A 56 8.75 -4.89 12.17
N GLN A 57 9.29 -5.54 11.13
CA GLN A 57 10.49 -6.39 11.20
C GLN A 57 11.79 -5.63 10.93
N ALA A 58 11.74 -4.35 10.55
CA ALA A 58 12.93 -3.57 10.26
C ALA A 58 13.67 -3.16 11.55
N GLU A 59 14.93 -3.58 11.70
CA GLU A 59 15.78 -3.29 12.88
C GLU A 59 16.01 -1.79 13.13
N ARG A 60 15.88 -0.97 12.09
CA ARG A 60 15.83 0.49 12.17
C ARG A 60 14.57 0.97 11.47
N PRO A 61 13.79 1.91 12.06
CA PRO A 61 12.69 2.56 11.35
C PRO A 61 13.29 3.45 10.25
N ALA A 62 13.62 2.84 9.12
CA ALA A 62 14.34 3.49 8.03
C ALA A 62 13.42 4.49 7.35
N GLY A 63 13.42 5.75 7.81
CA GLY A 63 12.85 6.90 7.09
C GLY A 63 11.47 6.67 6.47
N GLY A 64 10.64 5.84 7.12
CA GLY A 64 9.64 5.00 6.44
C GLY A 64 8.41 5.74 5.93
N ARG A 65 8.38 7.07 6.04
CA ARG A 65 7.26 7.87 5.58
C ARG A 65 7.70 9.12 4.82
N ARG A 66 6.99 9.38 3.73
CA ARG A 66 7.11 10.62 2.96
C ARG A 66 5.79 11.37 2.93
N GLN A 67 5.86 12.69 2.74
CA GLN A 67 4.66 13.45 2.39
C GLN A 67 4.29 13.16 0.93
N ALA A 68 3.11 12.58 0.72
CA ALA A 68 2.50 12.46 -0.59
C ALA A 68 1.69 13.72 -0.92
N GLY A 69 1.78 14.15 -2.18
CA GLY A 69 1.00 15.26 -2.70
C GLY A 69 -0.52 14.99 -2.73
N PRO A 70 -1.32 15.97 -3.21
CA PRO A 70 -2.76 15.83 -3.40
C PRO A 70 -3.13 14.57 -4.20
N CYS A 71 -4.19 13.87 -3.78
CA CYS A 71 -4.70 12.70 -4.51
C CYS A 71 -6.23 12.72 -4.56
N PRO A 72 -6.84 12.46 -5.72
CA PRO A 72 -8.31 12.45 -5.86
C PRO A 72 -8.96 11.42 -4.93
N LEU A 73 -8.34 10.25 -4.74
CA LEU A 73 -8.83 9.22 -3.81
C LEU A 73 -8.78 9.64 -2.33
N ARG A 74 -8.11 10.76 -2.00
CA ARG A 74 -8.06 11.35 -0.66
C ARG A 74 -8.86 12.67 -0.56
N GLY A 75 -9.63 13.03 -1.59
CA GLY A 75 -10.29 14.33 -1.68
C GLY A 75 -9.28 15.47 -1.86
N MET A 76 -8.25 15.27 -2.68
CA MET A 76 -7.17 16.22 -2.95
C MET A 76 -6.31 16.60 -1.73
N ARG A 77 -6.36 15.83 -0.64
CA ARG A 77 -5.51 16.04 0.54
C ARG A 77 -4.15 15.35 0.43
N THR A 78 -3.13 16.00 0.99
CA THR A 78 -1.81 15.39 1.22
C THR A 78 -1.87 14.40 2.39
N ALA A 79 -0.94 13.46 2.45
CA ALA A 79 -0.84 12.52 3.57
C ALA A 79 0.60 12.07 3.77
N SER A 80 0.98 11.74 5.01
CA SER A 80 2.19 10.99 5.29
C SER A 80 1.95 9.53 4.89
N VAL A 81 2.76 8.98 3.99
CA VAL A 81 2.57 7.64 3.40
C VAL A 81 3.83 6.81 3.57
N ALA A 82 3.66 5.48 3.66
CA ALA A 82 4.78 4.56 3.77
C ALA A 82 5.69 4.66 2.52
N GLN A 83 7.01 4.65 2.72
CA GLN A 83 8.03 4.61 1.67
C GLN A 83 9.15 3.65 2.10
N GLY A 84 9.77 2.99 1.13
CA GLY A 84 10.93 2.14 1.33
C GLY A 84 10.67 0.70 0.93
N GLU A 85 11.50 -0.20 1.44
CA GLU A 85 11.52 -1.62 1.06
C GLU A 85 10.17 -2.31 1.28
N GLY A 86 9.46 -2.03 2.38
CA GLY A 86 8.13 -2.62 2.62
C GLY A 86 7.09 -2.25 1.56
N ALA A 87 7.11 -1.01 1.05
CA ALA A 87 6.19 -0.57 -0.01
C ALA A 87 6.56 -1.17 -1.37
N ARG A 88 7.87 -1.34 -1.65
CA ARG A 88 8.37 -1.97 -2.88
C ARG A 88 8.10 -3.47 -2.91
N LEU A 89 8.37 -4.16 -1.80
CA LEU A 89 8.06 -5.58 -1.66
C LEU A 89 6.56 -5.84 -1.84
N ALA A 90 5.72 -5.02 -1.21
CA ALA A 90 4.28 -5.07 -1.39
C ALA A 90 3.87 -4.88 -2.85
N ALA A 91 4.49 -3.94 -3.57
CA ALA A 91 4.21 -3.70 -4.99
C ALA A 91 4.58 -4.91 -5.87
N ALA A 92 5.76 -5.50 -5.64
CA ALA A 92 6.20 -6.71 -6.34
C ALA A 92 5.24 -7.89 -6.11
N VAL A 93 4.88 -8.16 -4.85
CA VAL A 93 3.92 -9.23 -4.50
C VAL A 93 2.56 -8.96 -5.14
N SER A 94 2.08 -7.72 -5.11
CA SER A 94 0.82 -7.34 -5.76
C SER A 94 0.80 -7.62 -7.26
N LEU A 95 1.90 -7.35 -7.96
CA LEU A 95 2.02 -7.64 -9.39
C LEU A 95 2.08 -9.14 -9.68
N VAL A 96 2.84 -9.91 -8.90
CA VAL A 96 2.90 -11.37 -9.04
C VAL A 96 1.52 -11.99 -8.84
N LEU A 97 0.81 -11.60 -7.78
CA LEU A 97 -0.55 -12.09 -7.52
C LEU A 97 -1.53 -11.69 -8.63
N ALA A 98 -1.43 -10.46 -9.15
CA ALA A 98 -2.26 -10.04 -10.28
C ALA A 98 -1.97 -10.88 -11.55
N SER A 99 -0.70 -11.18 -11.83
CA SER A 99 -0.32 -12.01 -12.98
C SER A 99 -0.84 -13.44 -12.86
N ALA A 100 -0.80 -14.02 -11.65
CA ALA A 100 -1.38 -15.34 -11.39
C ALA A 100 -2.90 -15.31 -11.62
N LYS A 101 -3.58 -14.28 -11.10
CA LYS A 101 -5.02 -14.15 -11.25
C LYS A 101 -5.49 -13.98 -12.70
N VAL A 102 -4.70 -13.30 -13.54
CA VAL A 102 -4.99 -13.19 -14.98
C VAL A 102 -4.83 -14.53 -15.70
N ARG A 103 -3.90 -15.40 -15.26
CA ARG A 103 -3.69 -16.73 -15.86
C ARG A 103 -4.72 -17.77 -15.43
N ASP A 104 -5.36 -17.57 -14.28
CA ASP A 104 -6.40 -18.48 -13.75
C ASP A 104 -7.79 -18.27 -14.41
N HIS A 105 -7.91 -17.34 -15.35
CA HIS A 105 -9.14 -17.03 -16.11
C HIS A 105 -9.01 -17.48 -17.57
#